data_AF-A0A838FQL2-F1
#
_entry.id   AF-A0A838FQL2-F1
#
_cell.length_a   1.000
_cell.length_b   1.000
_cell.length_c   1.000
_cell.angle_alpha   90.00
_cell.angle_beta   90.00
_cell.angle_gamma   90.00
#
_symmetry.space_group_name_H-M   'P 1'
#
loop_
_entity.id
_entity.type
_entity.pdbx_description
1 polymer ?
#
loop_
_entity_poly.entity_id
_entity_poly.type
_entity_poly.pdbx_seq_one_letter_code
_entity_poly.pdbx_strand_id
1 'polypeptide(L)'
;MTSEFLLPLVTVGATLMLVLTGLLNFSVFLRQLRSSRELLETAKWQLENARQQPEIQLFQRAMSETSEHLAVLLQRPYLRPYFYENKSWREGDQATADEVKIMAELLLDNLASAIIHSAAFPQYPIRSVEQTIRFQLRNSPALREFLMEAFDRFQMAGLALLRLKNDTKEQTEADLRLLIDACGTDAAERARRERLLRHLQSATNDEPVELARYSLERKRKLSLSEATSTR
;
A
#
# COMPACT_ATOMS: atom_id res chain seq x y z
N MET A 1 26.72 -79.38 -37.35
CA MET A 1 25.37 -79.01 -36.90
C MET A 1 25.45 -77.97 -35.77
N THR A 2 26.07 -76.81 -36.01
CA THR A 2 26.31 -75.79 -34.95
C THR A 2 25.95 -74.37 -35.38
N SER A 3 25.69 -74.10 -36.67
CA SER A 3 25.36 -72.76 -37.18
C SER A 3 23.87 -72.39 -37.11
N GLU A 4 22.96 -73.37 -37.14
CA GLU A 4 21.50 -73.11 -37.16
C GLU A 4 20.94 -72.62 -35.82
N PHE A 5 21.61 -72.90 -34.70
CA PHE A 5 21.19 -72.44 -33.37
C PHE A 5 21.78 -71.08 -32.96
N LEU A 6 22.85 -70.63 -33.62
CA LEU A 6 23.54 -69.37 -33.27
C LEU A 6 22.75 -68.14 -33.74
N LEU A 7 22.12 -68.21 -34.92
CA LEU A 7 21.35 -67.10 -35.49
C LEU A 7 20.13 -66.68 -34.64
N PRO A 8 19.25 -67.61 -34.19
CA PRO A 8 18.13 -67.25 -33.32
C PRO A 8 18.57 -66.80 -31.91
N LEU A 9 19.70 -67.32 -31.41
CA LEU A 9 20.24 -66.89 -30.12
C LEU A 9 20.74 -65.43 -30.16
N VAL A 10 21.39 -65.04 -31.27
CA VAL A 10 21.88 -63.67 -31.48
C VAL A 10 20.72 -62.68 -31.66
N THR A 11 19.66 -63.04 -32.39
CA THR A 11 18.49 -62.16 -32.55
C THR A 11 17.72 -61.98 -31.24
N VAL A 12 17.54 -63.05 -30.45
CA VAL A 12 16.95 -62.93 -29.10
C VAL A 12 17.84 -62.05 -28.21
N GLY A 13 19.16 -62.25 -28.21
CA GLY A 13 20.10 -61.42 -27.45
C GLY A 13 20.06 -59.95 -27.84
N ALA A 14 20.01 -59.65 -29.14
CA ALA A 14 19.90 -58.27 -29.66
C ALA A 14 18.58 -57.61 -29.29
N THR A 15 17.46 -58.35 -29.37
CA THR A 15 16.13 -57.85 -28.98
C THR A 15 16.08 -57.56 -27.48
N LEU A 16 16.66 -58.45 -26.66
CA LEU A 16 16.70 -58.31 -25.20
C LEU A 16 17.56 -57.11 -24.78
N MET A 17 18.70 -56.89 -25.44
CA MET A 17 19.52 -55.69 -25.29
C MET A 17 18.76 -54.40 -25.63
N LEU A 18 17.96 -54.41 -26.70
CA LEU A 18 17.18 -53.25 -27.12
C LEU A 18 16.06 -52.93 -26.12
N VAL A 19 15.38 -53.96 -25.59
CA VAL A 19 14.37 -53.82 -24.52
C VAL A 19 15.01 -53.30 -23.23
N LEU A 20 16.17 -53.84 -22.82
CA LEU A 20 16.89 -53.39 -21.64
C LEU A 20 17.34 -51.93 -21.78
N THR A 21 17.85 -51.55 -22.94
CA THR A 21 18.27 -50.17 -23.22
C THR A 21 17.07 -49.21 -23.21
N GLY A 22 15.92 -49.64 -23.77
CA GLY A 22 14.66 -48.89 -23.70
C GLY A 22 14.15 -48.68 -22.27
N LEU A 23 14.19 -49.74 -21.44
CA LEU A 23 13.80 -49.68 -20.03
C LEU A 23 14.74 -48.77 -19.21
N LEU A 24 16.04 -48.83 -19.47
CA LEU A 24 17.04 -47.93 -18.86
C LEU A 24 16.77 -46.48 -19.21
N ASN A 25 16.55 -46.16 -20.50
CA ASN A 25 16.20 -44.81 -20.94
C ASN A 25 14.89 -44.32 -20.33
N PHE A 26 13.88 -45.19 -20.21
CA PHE A 26 12.62 -44.85 -19.56
C PHE A 26 12.80 -44.59 -18.05
N SER A 27 13.67 -45.34 -17.37
CA SER A 27 14.00 -45.11 -15.96
C SER A 27 14.70 -43.75 -15.75
N VAL A 28 15.63 -43.39 -16.63
CA VAL A 28 16.29 -42.07 -16.61
C VAL A 28 15.28 -40.95 -16.87
N PHE A 29 14.39 -41.14 -17.84
CA PHE A 29 13.32 -40.17 -18.15
C PHE A 29 12.37 -39.97 -16.96
N LEU A 30 11.97 -41.04 -16.27
CA LEU A 30 11.15 -40.94 -15.06
C LEU A 30 11.87 -40.20 -13.92
N ARG A 31 13.18 -40.40 -13.76
CA ARG A 31 13.97 -39.61 -12.79
C ARG A 31 14.03 -38.13 -13.15
N GLN A 32 14.23 -37.81 -14.44
CA GLN A 32 14.22 -36.42 -14.91
C GLN A 32 12.85 -35.75 -14.72
N LEU A 33 11.75 -36.48 -14.92
CA LEU A 33 10.40 -35.98 -14.66
C LEU A 33 10.15 -35.66 -13.18
N ARG A 34 10.62 -36.52 -12.27
CA ARG A 34 10.51 -36.26 -10.82
C ARG A 34 11.33 -35.03 -10.41
N SER A 35 12.58 -34.94 -10.89
CA SER A 35 13.43 -33.76 -10.64
C SER A 35 12.82 -32.48 -11.21
N SER A 36 12.22 -32.53 -12.41
CA SER A 36 11.54 -31.37 -13.00
C SER A 36 10.32 -30.94 -12.21
N ARG A 37 9.58 -31.88 -11.62
CA ARG A 37 8.45 -31.59 -10.74
C ARG A 37 8.90 -30.92 -9.43
N GLU A 38 9.98 -31.41 -8.82
CA GLU A 38 10.56 -30.80 -7.62
C GLU A 38 11.08 -29.37 -7.89
N LEU A 39 11.68 -29.14 -9.06
CA LEU A 39 12.10 -27.81 -9.50
C LEU A 39 10.91 -26.86 -9.70
N LEU A 40 9.80 -27.35 -10.28
CA LEU A 40 8.57 -26.56 -10.45
C LEU A 40 7.90 -26.23 -9.12
N GLU A 41 7.87 -27.16 -8.17
CA GLU A 41 7.33 -26.93 -6.83
C GLU A 41 8.19 -25.91 -6.06
N THR A 42 9.52 -26.00 -6.19
CA THR A 42 10.45 -25.03 -5.60
C THR A 42 10.32 -23.64 -6.25
N ALA A 43 10.21 -23.57 -7.57
CA ALA A 43 10.00 -22.31 -8.29
C ALA A 43 8.65 -21.67 -7.94
N LYS A 44 7.60 -22.49 -7.78
CA LYS A 44 6.28 -22.02 -7.32
C LYS A 44 6.36 -21.46 -5.90
N TRP A 45 7.03 -22.15 -4.98
CA TRP A 45 7.22 -21.69 -3.62
C TRP A 45 8.09 -20.42 -3.55
N GLN A 46 9.13 -20.32 -4.37
CA GLN A 46 9.94 -19.11 -4.50
C GLN A 46 9.13 -17.94 -5.07
N LEU A 47 8.26 -18.19 -6.06
CA LEU A 47 7.35 -17.17 -6.61
C LEU A 47 6.32 -16.72 -5.58
N GLU A 48 5.77 -17.64 -4.79
CA GLU A 48 4.80 -17.36 -3.73
C GLU A 48 5.43 -16.57 -2.58
N ASN A 49 6.64 -16.95 -2.16
CA ASN A 49 7.42 -16.18 -1.18
C ASN A 49 7.88 -14.82 -1.72
N ALA A 50 8.32 -14.74 -2.97
CA ALA A 50 8.70 -13.47 -3.60
C ALA A 50 7.50 -12.54 -3.76
N ARG A 51 6.29 -13.09 -3.88
CA ARG A 51 5.03 -12.33 -3.87
C ARG A 51 4.65 -11.85 -2.47
N GLN A 52 4.94 -12.63 -1.43
CA GLN A 52 4.66 -12.29 -0.03
C GLN A 52 5.73 -11.40 0.63
N GLN A 53 6.99 -11.43 0.19
CA GLN A 53 8.05 -10.56 0.71
C GLN A 53 7.75 -9.05 0.62
N PRO A 54 7.27 -8.50 -0.52
CA PRO A 54 6.87 -7.10 -0.55
C PRO A 54 5.69 -6.83 0.40
N GLU A 55 4.79 -7.79 0.61
CA GLU A 55 3.64 -7.64 1.52
C GLU A 55 4.07 -7.60 3.00
N ILE A 56 5.04 -8.42 3.39
CA ILE A 56 5.64 -8.40 4.74
C ILE A 56 6.40 -7.09 4.96
N GLN A 57 7.17 -6.62 3.97
CA GLN A 57 7.88 -5.33 4.08
C GLN A 57 6.93 -4.14 4.14
N LEU A 58 5.82 -4.18 3.38
CA LEU A 58 4.79 -3.15 3.43
C LEU A 58 4.08 -3.13 4.78
N PHE A 59 3.78 -4.30 5.36
CA PHE A 59 3.21 -4.41 6.70
C PHE A 59 4.20 -3.93 7.78
N GLN A 60 5.46 -4.35 7.70
CA GLN A 60 6.53 -3.89 8.59
C GLN A 60 6.75 -2.38 8.50
N ARG A 61 6.66 -1.82 7.30
CA ARG A 61 6.74 -0.37 7.07
C ARG A 61 5.55 0.37 7.65
N ALA A 62 4.33 -0.13 7.41
CA ALA A 62 3.13 0.44 8.05
C ALA A 62 3.21 0.35 9.58
N MET A 63 3.75 -0.73 10.13
CA MET A 63 3.98 -0.91 11.56
C MET A 63 5.10 -0.01 12.11
N SER A 64 6.18 0.21 11.36
CA SER A 64 7.28 1.09 11.80
C SER A 64 6.87 2.55 11.74
N GLU A 65 6.23 2.98 10.64
CA GLU A 65 5.68 4.33 10.46
C GLU A 65 4.64 4.64 11.55
N THR A 66 3.77 3.68 11.89
CA THR A 66 2.83 3.86 13.01
C THR A 66 3.46 3.81 14.42
N SER A 67 4.74 3.48 14.57
CA SER A 67 5.39 3.35 15.89
C SER A 67 6.29 4.52 16.29
N GLU A 68 6.84 5.26 15.31
CA GLU A 68 7.86 6.29 15.57
C GLU A 68 7.33 7.45 16.42
N HIS A 69 6.10 7.89 16.13
CA HIS A 69 5.43 8.93 16.91
C HIS A 69 5.14 8.49 18.36
N LEU A 70 4.89 7.19 18.60
CA LEU A 70 4.66 6.67 19.95
C LEU A 70 5.95 6.74 20.79
N ALA A 71 7.11 6.49 20.18
CA ALA A 71 8.40 6.64 20.86
C ALA A 71 8.63 8.10 21.29
N VAL A 72 8.36 9.06 20.40
CA VAL A 72 8.45 10.50 20.73
C VAL A 72 7.50 10.86 21.88
N LEU A 73 6.27 10.35 21.88
CA LEU A 73 5.28 10.63 22.93
C LEU A 73 5.58 9.95 24.27
N LEU A 74 6.37 8.87 24.27
CA LEU A 74 6.91 8.27 25.50
C LEU A 74 8.05 9.11 26.07
N GLN A 75 8.90 9.67 25.20
CA GLN A 75 10.01 10.54 25.60
C GLN A 75 9.53 11.95 26.02
N ARG A 76 8.49 12.47 25.37
CA ARG A 76 7.91 13.80 25.59
C ARG A 76 6.42 13.70 25.93
N PRO A 77 6.07 13.18 27.12
CA PRO A 77 4.68 12.93 27.50
C PRO A 77 3.82 14.21 27.56
N TYR A 78 4.42 15.38 27.79
CA TYR A 78 3.73 16.68 27.79
C TYR A 78 3.11 17.05 26.43
N LEU A 79 3.49 16.39 25.34
CA LEU A 79 2.87 16.58 24.02
C LEU A 79 1.55 15.82 23.86
N ARG A 80 1.31 14.76 24.63
CA ARG A 80 0.13 13.90 24.48
C ARG A 80 -1.22 14.66 24.53
N PRO A 81 -1.43 15.64 25.43
CA PRO A 81 -2.72 16.31 25.52
C PRO A 81 -3.17 17.00 24.22
N TYR A 82 -2.23 17.48 23.40
CA TYR A 82 -2.55 18.13 22.12
C TYR A 82 -3.04 17.15 21.04
N PHE A 83 -2.77 15.86 21.20
CA PHE A 83 -3.08 14.83 20.20
C PHE A 83 -4.16 13.83 20.63
N TYR A 84 -4.39 13.67 21.93
CA TYR A 84 -5.34 12.69 22.47
C TYR A 84 -6.40 13.27 23.40
N GLU A 85 -6.24 14.50 23.89
CA GLU A 85 -7.13 15.11 24.90
C GLU A 85 -7.78 16.41 24.42
N ASN A 86 -7.77 16.66 23.11
CA ASN A 86 -8.37 17.83 22.46
C ASN A 86 -7.85 19.19 23.01
N LYS A 87 -6.60 19.22 23.50
CA LYS A 87 -5.96 20.47 23.96
C LYS A 87 -5.48 21.29 22.76
N SER A 88 -5.87 22.56 22.70
CA SER A 88 -5.25 23.54 21.80
C SER A 88 -3.99 24.12 22.44
N TRP A 89 -2.96 24.38 21.62
CA TRP A 89 -1.75 25.05 22.07
C TRP A 89 -2.04 26.51 22.47
N ARG A 90 -1.39 26.98 23.53
CA ARG A 90 -1.45 28.38 23.99
C ARG A 90 -0.07 28.88 24.38
N GLU A 91 0.13 30.19 24.29
CA GLU A 91 1.34 30.83 24.79
C GLU A 91 1.52 30.56 26.29
N GLY A 92 2.72 30.14 26.69
CA GLY A 92 3.04 29.71 28.06
C GLY A 92 2.83 28.22 28.34
N ASP A 93 2.33 27.43 27.39
CA ASP A 93 2.32 25.98 27.51
C ASP A 93 3.75 25.38 27.59
N GLN A 94 3.89 24.23 28.25
CA GLN A 94 5.17 23.51 28.37
C GLN A 94 5.75 23.10 27.01
N ALA A 95 4.88 22.80 26.03
CA ALA A 95 5.30 22.52 24.67
C ALA A 95 5.44 23.82 23.89
N THR A 96 6.48 23.93 23.09
CA THR A 96 6.59 25.01 22.09
C THR A 96 5.60 24.79 20.94
N ALA A 97 5.20 25.87 20.27
CA ALA A 97 4.34 25.77 19.08
C ALA A 97 4.97 24.90 17.98
N ASP A 98 6.28 25.04 17.78
CA ASP A 98 7.03 24.27 16.78
C ASP A 98 7.04 22.77 17.10
N GLU A 99 7.19 22.38 18.37
CA GLU A 99 7.11 20.97 18.75
C GLU A 99 5.74 20.37 18.47
N VAL A 100 4.66 21.11 18.76
CA VAL A 100 3.30 20.67 18.45
C VAL A 100 3.11 20.56 16.93
N LYS A 101 3.65 21.50 16.15
CA LYS A 101 3.57 21.49 14.69
C LYS A 101 4.33 20.32 14.06
N ILE A 102 5.58 20.10 14.45
CA ILE A 102 6.42 18.99 13.96
C ILE A 102 5.78 17.65 14.31
N MET A 103 5.20 17.54 15.51
CA MET A 103 4.53 16.32 15.92
C MET A 103 3.21 16.10 15.16
N ALA A 104 2.47 17.17 14.86
CA ALA A 104 1.28 17.11 14.03
C ALA A 104 1.59 16.65 12.60
N GLU A 105 2.69 17.16 12.03
CA GLU A 105 3.21 16.74 10.73
C GLU A 105 3.53 15.24 10.70
N LEU A 106 4.34 14.77 11.66
CA LEU A 106 4.73 13.36 11.76
C LEU A 106 3.50 12.44 11.89
N LEU A 107 2.53 12.83 12.73
CA LEU A 107 1.30 12.06 12.89
C LEU A 107 0.48 12.03 11.60
N LEU A 108 0.26 13.18 10.95
CA LEU A 108 -0.53 13.24 9.71
C LEU A 108 0.13 12.48 8.56
N ASP A 109 1.44 12.52 8.42
CA ASP A 109 2.17 11.73 7.42
C ASP A 109 1.94 10.22 7.65
N ASN A 110 1.96 9.78 8.91
CA ASN A 110 1.65 8.39 9.27
C ASN A 110 0.18 8.02 8.97
N LEU A 111 -0.76 8.90 9.27
CA LEU A 111 -2.19 8.66 8.96
C LEU A 111 -2.45 8.64 7.45
N ALA A 112 -1.80 9.54 6.70
CA ALA A 112 -1.84 9.57 5.25
C ALA A 112 -1.28 8.28 4.65
N SER A 113 -0.15 7.78 5.17
CA SER A 113 0.43 6.52 4.76
C SER A 113 -0.54 5.35 5.01
N ALA A 114 -1.10 5.26 6.22
CA ALA A 114 -2.03 4.19 6.59
C ALA A 114 -3.28 4.12 5.70
N ILE A 115 -3.89 5.27 5.38
CA ILE A 115 -5.07 5.30 4.50
C ILE A 115 -4.70 4.98 3.04
N ILE A 116 -3.55 5.45 2.55
CA ILE A 116 -3.05 5.12 1.20
C ILE A 116 -2.77 3.63 1.09
N HIS A 117 -2.13 3.02 2.08
CA HIS A 117 -1.88 1.58 2.11
C HIS A 117 -3.18 0.79 2.09
N SER A 118 -4.17 1.19 2.89
CA SER A 118 -5.49 0.56 2.91
C SER A 118 -6.19 0.66 1.55
N ALA A 119 -6.05 1.79 0.85
CA ALA A 119 -6.61 1.98 -0.50
C ALA A 119 -5.85 1.22 -1.60
N ALA A 120 -4.53 1.10 -1.48
CA ALA A 120 -3.68 0.43 -2.45
C ALA A 120 -3.73 -1.10 -2.37
N PHE A 121 -4.01 -1.64 -1.17
CA PHE A 121 -3.99 -3.08 -0.89
C PHE A 121 -5.29 -3.55 -0.20
N PRO A 122 -6.45 -3.47 -0.89
CA PRO A 122 -7.74 -3.81 -0.29
C PRO A 122 -7.84 -5.27 0.19
N GLN A 123 -7.02 -6.18 -0.36
CA GLN A 123 -6.93 -7.58 0.07
C GLN A 123 -6.35 -7.76 1.48
N TYR A 124 -5.71 -6.72 2.05
CA TYR A 124 -5.15 -6.70 3.40
C TYR A 124 -5.86 -5.64 4.24
N PRO A 125 -7.12 -5.89 4.67
CA PRO A 125 -7.88 -4.91 5.41
C PRO A 125 -7.23 -4.65 6.76
N ILE A 126 -6.62 -3.47 6.92
CA ILE A 126 -6.19 -3.00 8.24
C ILE A 126 -7.46 -2.57 8.97
N ARG A 127 -7.91 -3.42 9.90
CA ARG A 127 -9.15 -3.19 10.66
C ARG A 127 -9.06 -1.86 11.40
N SER A 128 -10.16 -1.12 11.38
CA SER A 128 -10.35 0.11 12.17
C SER A 128 -9.43 1.29 11.83
N VAL A 129 -8.68 1.27 10.71
CA VAL A 129 -7.83 2.42 10.30
C VAL A 129 -8.64 3.71 10.24
N GLU A 130 -9.79 3.69 9.58
CA GLU A 130 -10.66 4.87 9.50
C GLU A 130 -11.12 5.33 10.88
N GLN A 131 -11.47 4.41 11.78
CA GLN A 131 -11.91 4.75 13.14
C GLN A 131 -10.77 5.36 13.96
N THR A 132 -9.56 4.82 13.86
CA THR A 132 -8.37 5.34 14.54
C THR A 132 -8.00 6.72 14.01
N ILE A 133 -7.94 6.91 12.69
CA ILE A 133 -7.66 8.22 12.07
C ILE A 133 -8.73 9.22 12.48
N ARG A 134 -10.01 8.84 12.39
CA ARG A 134 -11.14 9.68 12.82
C ARG A 134 -11.01 10.08 14.28
N PHE A 135 -10.67 9.15 15.16
CA PHE A 135 -10.45 9.43 16.57
C PHE A 135 -9.32 10.46 16.77
N GLN A 136 -8.17 10.27 16.13
CA GLN A 136 -7.03 11.19 16.27
C GLN A 136 -7.36 12.59 15.73
N LEU A 137 -7.92 12.68 14.52
CA LEU A 137 -8.33 13.96 13.92
C LEU A 137 -9.39 14.67 14.76
N ARG A 138 -10.30 13.95 15.43
CA ARG A 138 -11.34 14.57 16.27
C ARG A 138 -10.85 15.00 17.64
N ASN A 139 -9.81 14.35 18.16
CA ASN A 139 -9.25 14.67 19.48
C ASN A 139 -7.97 15.50 19.43
N SER A 140 -7.62 16.04 18.26
CA SER A 140 -6.48 16.93 18.10
C SER A 140 -6.79 18.14 17.22
N PRO A 141 -6.97 19.34 17.83
CA PRO A 141 -7.02 20.60 17.10
C PRO A 141 -5.78 20.80 16.24
N ALA A 142 -4.59 20.47 16.78
CA ALA A 142 -3.31 20.61 16.08
C ALA A 142 -3.27 19.82 14.76
N LEU A 143 -3.75 18.56 14.75
CA LEU A 143 -3.82 17.79 13.50
C LEU A 143 -4.82 18.39 12.50
N ARG A 144 -5.97 18.88 12.97
CA ARG A 144 -6.97 19.48 12.05
C ARG A 144 -6.45 20.77 11.43
N GLU A 145 -5.83 21.62 12.23
CA GLU A 145 -5.26 22.89 11.79
C GLU A 145 -4.12 22.65 10.80
N PHE A 146 -3.18 21.74 11.12
CA PHE A 146 -2.08 21.41 10.22
C PHE A 146 -2.56 20.76 8.91
N LEU A 147 -3.57 19.88 8.95
CA LEU A 147 -4.16 19.29 7.74
C LEU A 147 -4.71 20.37 6.79
N MET A 148 -5.32 21.43 7.32
CA MET A 148 -5.83 22.54 6.53
C MET A 148 -4.69 23.44 6.02
N GLU A 149 -3.69 23.73 6.86
CA GLU A 149 -2.53 24.55 6.48
C GLU A 149 -1.70 23.89 5.36
N ALA A 150 -1.44 22.59 5.50
CA ALA A 150 -0.50 21.84 4.67
C ALA A 150 -1.20 20.84 3.74
N PHE A 151 -2.43 21.14 3.33
CA PHE A 151 -3.27 20.24 2.53
C PHE A 151 -2.62 19.83 1.20
N ASP A 152 -1.85 20.74 0.59
CA ASP A 152 -1.16 20.54 -0.67
C ASP A 152 -0.17 19.36 -0.64
N ARG A 153 0.46 19.10 0.51
CA ARG A 153 1.38 17.98 0.75
C ARG A 153 0.69 16.62 0.65
N PHE A 154 -0.55 16.52 1.09
CA PHE A 154 -1.29 15.26 1.14
C PHE A 154 -2.01 14.94 -0.18
N GLN A 155 -1.31 14.99 -1.31
CA GLN A 155 -1.93 14.90 -2.64
C GLN A 155 -2.79 13.64 -2.86
N MET A 156 -2.42 12.52 -2.25
CA MET A 156 -3.09 11.22 -2.43
C MET A 156 -4.07 10.89 -1.29
N ALA A 157 -3.85 11.44 -0.09
CA ALA A 157 -4.66 11.13 1.10
C ALA A 157 -5.57 12.29 1.54
N GLY A 158 -5.32 13.51 1.08
CA GLY A 158 -5.89 14.73 1.66
C GLY A 158 -7.42 14.74 1.66
N LEU A 159 -8.06 14.35 0.56
CA LEU A 159 -9.52 14.28 0.48
C LEU A 159 -10.09 13.24 1.47
N ALA A 160 -9.43 12.09 1.63
CA ALA A 160 -9.82 11.06 2.58
C ALA A 160 -9.64 11.54 4.03
N LEU A 161 -8.54 12.22 4.33
CA LEU A 161 -8.28 12.81 5.64
C LEU A 161 -9.28 13.92 5.98
N LEU A 162 -9.63 14.79 5.02
CA LEU A 162 -10.71 15.78 5.20
C LEU A 162 -12.05 15.10 5.48
N ARG A 163 -12.36 14.02 4.76
CA ARG A 163 -13.59 13.27 4.99
C ARG A 163 -13.64 12.64 6.38
N LEU A 164 -12.51 12.15 6.88
CA LEU A 164 -12.35 11.57 8.22
C LEU A 164 -12.37 12.62 9.33
N LYS A 165 -11.86 13.82 9.06
CA LYS A 165 -11.92 14.99 9.96
C LYS A 165 -13.37 15.37 10.26
N ASN A 166 -14.25 15.31 9.26
CA ASN A 166 -15.62 15.81 9.34
C ASN A 166 -16.66 14.70 9.58
N ASP A 167 -17.83 15.08 10.09
CA ASP A 167 -18.96 14.15 10.25
C ASP A 167 -19.70 13.96 8.92
N THR A 168 -19.95 15.07 8.22
CA THR A 168 -20.79 15.07 7.01
C THR A 168 -20.00 15.40 5.74
N LYS A 169 -20.59 15.02 4.61
CA LYS A 169 -20.08 15.34 3.27
C LYS A 169 -20.07 16.86 3.06
N GLU A 170 -21.11 17.56 3.51
CA GLU A 170 -21.26 19.01 3.36
C GLU A 170 -20.16 19.78 4.09
N GLN A 171 -19.77 19.34 5.29
CA GLN A 171 -18.62 19.90 6.02
C GLN A 171 -17.31 19.70 5.25
N THR A 172 -17.14 18.53 4.64
CA THR A 172 -15.98 18.22 3.80
C THR A 172 -15.93 19.09 2.54
N GLU A 173 -17.08 19.32 1.91
CA GLU A 173 -17.20 20.26 0.79
C GLU A 173 -16.89 21.70 1.21
N ALA A 174 -17.38 22.13 2.37
CA ALA A 174 -17.13 23.47 2.89
C ALA A 174 -15.63 23.70 3.15
N ASP A 175 -14.95 22.76 3.82
CA ASP A 175 -13.49 22.82 4.01
C ASP A 175 -12.75 22.87 2.68
N LEU A 176 -13.17 22.06 1.71
CA LEU A 176 -12.51 22.00 0.42
C LEU A 176 -12.71 23.30 -0.39
N ARG A 177 -13.86 23.97 -0.25
CA ARG A 177 -14.07 25.33 -0.80
C ARG A 177 -13.13 26.34 -0.14
N LEU A 178 -13.00 26.32 1.19
CA LEU A 178 -12.04 27.19 1.89
C LEU A 178 -10.61 26.96 1.38
N LEU A 179 -10.22 25.71 1.14
CA LEU A 179 -8.91 25.39 0.56
C LEU A 179 -8.78 25.88 -0.89
N ILE A 180 -9.81 25.81 -1.72
CA ILE A 180 -9.80 26.35 -3.10
C ILE A 180 -9.57 27.87 -3.08
N ASP A 181 -10.24 28.57 -2.17
CA ASP A 181 -10.13 30.02 -2.02
C ASP A 181 -8.73 30.41 -1.51
N ALA A 182 -8.16 29.60 -0.61
CA ALA A 182 -6.82 29.80 -0.06
C ALA A 182 -5.66 29.55 -1.05
N CYS A 183 -5.90 29.00 -2.25
CA CYS A 183 -4.83 28.72 -3.24
C CYS A 183 -4.10 29.95 -3.79
N GLY A 184 -4.59 31.17 -3.53
CA GLY A 184 -3.97 32.39 -4.05
C GLY A 184 -3.84 32.37 -5.58
N THR A 185 -2.61 32.41 -6.08
CA THR A 185 -2.25 32.43 -7.51
C THR A 185 -1.88 31.07 -8.10
N ASP A 186 -1.82 29.99 -7.31
CA ASP A 186 -1.49 28.65 -7.83
C ASP A 186 -2.70 28.04 -8.56
N ALA A 187 -2.73 28.27 -9.88
CA ALA A 187 -3.78 27.76 -10.75
C ALA A 187 -3.80 26.22 -10.84
N ALA A 188 -2.64 25.56 -10.74
CA ALA A 188 -2.54 24.11 -10.84
C ALA A 188 -3.16 23.45 -9.59
N GLU A 189 -2.84 23.99 -8.41
CA GLU A 189 -3.39 23.53 -7.14
C GLU A 189 -4.88 23.86 -7.01
N ARG A 190 -5.31 25.06 -7.40
CA ARG A 190 -6.75 25.42 -7.47
C ARG A 190 -7.51 24.42 -8.34
N ALA A 191 -7.04 24.16 -9.56
CA ALA A 191 -7.68 23.21 -10.46
C ALA A 191 -7.67 21.78 -9.88
N ARG A 192 -6.65 21.40 -9.09
CA ARG A 192 -6.62 20.12 -8.38
C ARG A 192 -7.74 20.03 -7.34
N ARG A 193 -7.85 21.03 -6.47
CA ARG A 193 -8.85 21.05 -5.38
C ARG A 193 -10.28 21.13 -5.92
N GLU A 194 -10.53 21.91 -6.98
CA GLU A 194 -11.84 21.94 -7.66
C GLU A 194 -12.25 20.59 -8.27
N ARG A 195 -11.28 19.82 -8.76
CA ARG A 195 -11.55 18.47 -9.26
C ARG A 195 -11.89 17.50 -8.12
N LEU A 196 -11.20 17.62 -6.98
CA LEU A 196 -11.55 16.85 -5.79
C LEU A 196 -12.96 17.20 -5.31
N LEU A 197 -13.35 18.48 -5.36
CA LEU A 197 -14.68 18.93 -4.98
C LEU A 197 -15.76 18.34 -5.91
N ARG A 198 -15.55 18.43 -7.22
CA ARG A 198 -16.47 17.82 -8.19
C ARG A 198 -16.59 16.31 -8.00
N HIS A 199 -15.46 15.63 -7.74
CA HIS A 199 -15.47 14.21 -7.46
C HIS A 199 -16.32 13.90 -6.22
N LEU A 200 -16.04 14.57 -5.10
CA LEU A 200 -16.79 14.40 -3.85
C LEU A 200 -18.29 14.62 -4.08
N GLN A 201 -18.68 15.70 -4.76
CA GLN A 201 -20.09 16.01 -5.05
C GLN A 201 -20.76 14.90 -5.85
N SER A 202 -20.11 14.39 -6.90
CA SER A 202 -20.64 13.32 -7.75
C SER A 202 -20.57 11.92 -7.14
N ALA A 203 -19.72 11.71 -6.13
CA ALA A 203 -19.49 10.40 -5.56
C ALA A 203 -20.72 9.92 -4.78
N THR A 204 -21.22 8.74 -5.16
CA THR A 204 -22.28 8.01 -4.44
C THR A 204 -21.72 7.30 -3.21
N ASN A 205 -20.47 6.85 -3.27
CA ASN A 205 -19.71 6.34 -2.14
C ASN A 205 -18.61 7.35 -1.77
N ASP A 206 -18.73 7.98 -0.62
CA ASP A 206 -17.76 8.92 -0.05
C ASP A 206 -16.90 8.29 1.06
N GLU A 207 -16.79 6.96 1.09
CA GLU A 207 -15.91 6.24 2.00
C GLU A 207 -14.45 6.72 1.84
N PRO A 208 -13.76 7.06 2.94
CA PRO A 208 -12.40 7.60 2.91
C PRO A 208 -11.39 6.76 2.11
N VAL A 209 -11.44 5.43 2.25
CA VAL A 209 -10.57 4.53 1.48
C VAL A 209 -10.82 4.63 -0.03
N GLU A 210 -12.07 4.76 -0.47
CA GLU A 210 -12.42 4.91 -1.89
C GLU A 210 -11.95 6.27 -2.45
N LEU A 211 -12.05 7.34 -1.66
CA LEU A 211 -11.54 8.67 -2.02
C LEU A 211 -10.00 8.67 -2.18
N ALA A 212 -9.29 7.94 -1.31
CA ALA A 212 -7.85 7.73 -1.45
C ALA A 212 -7.53 6.88 -2.69
N ARG A 213 -8.31 5.83 -2.98
CA ARG A 213 -8.15 4.99 -4.17
C ARG A 213 -8.32 5.79 -5.46
N TYR A 214 -9.34 6.64 -5.54
CA TYR A 214 -9.53 7.56 -6.67
C TYR A 214 -8.28 8.39 -6.94
N SER A 215 -7.69 8.95 -5.89
CA SER A 215 -6.49 9.79 -5.99
C SER A 215 -5.26 8.99 -6.45
N LEU A 216 -5.11 7.76 -5.96
CA LEU A 216 -4.06 6.82 -6.37
C LEU A 216 -4.16 6.45 -7.86
N GLU A 217 -5.34 6.03 -8.31
CA GLU A 217 -5.58 5.64 -9.70
C GLU A 217 -5.33 6.79 -10.67
N ARG A 218 -5.74 8.00 -10.28
CA ARG A 218 -5.51 9.19 -11.08
C ARG A 218 -4.02 9.48 -11.26
N LYS A 219 -3.24 9.43 -10.18
CA LYS A 219 -1.79 9.65 -10.27
C LYS A 219 -1.11 8.61 -11.16
N ARG A 220 -1.54 7.34 -11.11
CA ARG A 220 -1.07 6.28 -12.03
C ARG A 220 -1.40 6.58 -13.50
N LYS A 221 -2.61 7.06 -13.79
CA LYS A 221 -3.01 7.44 -15.17
C LYS A 221 -2.18 8.60 -15.72
N LEU A 222 -1.91 9.61 -14.89
CA LEU A 222 -1.07 10.75 -15.27
C LEU A 222 0.37 10.31 -15.57
N SER A 223 0.99 9.49 -14.70
CA SER A 223 2.35 9.00 -14.92
C SER A 223 2.48 8.11 -16.16
N LEU A 224 1.45 7.34 -16.49
CA LEU A 224 1.43 6.52 -17.71
C LEU A 224 1.35 7.39 -18.96
N SER A 225 0.50 8.42 -18.95
CA SER A 225 0.34 9.36 -20.07
C SER A 225 1.65 10.07 -20.41
N GLU A 226 2.39 10.53 -19.39
CA GLU A 226 3.70 11.17 -19.54
C GLU A 226 4.76 10.23 -20.13
N ALA A 227 4.76 8.96 -19.71
CA ALA A 227 5.67 7.94 -20.24
C ALA A 227 5.41 7.56 -21.71
N THR A 228 4.15 7.62 -22.16
CA THR A 228 3.80 7.40 -23.58
C THR A 228 4.06 8.61 -24.47
N SER A 229 4.03 9.84 -23.94
CA SER A 229 4.26 11.05 -24.72
C SER A 229 5.76 11.35 -24.96
N THR A 230 6.65 10.60 -24.32
CA THR A 230 8.12 10.72 -24.42
C THR A 230 8.76 9.62 -25.28
N ARG A 231 7.94 8.82 -25.99
CA ARG A 231 8.36 7.86 -27.02
C ARG A 231 7.81 8.29 -28.38
#